data_AF-A0A1D7YCK7-F1
#
_entry.id   AF-A0A1D7YCK7-F1
#
_cell.length_a   1.000
_cell.length_b   1.000
_cell.length_c   1.000
_cell.angle_alpha   90.00
_cell.angle_beta   90.00
_cell.angle_gamma   90.00
#
_symmetry.space_group_name_H-M   'P 1'
#
loop_
_entity.id
_entity.type
_entity.pdbx_description
1 polymer ?
#
loop_
_entity_poly.entity_id
_entity_poly.type
_entity_poly.pdbx_seq_one_letter_code
_entity_poly.pdbx_strand_id
1 'polypeptide(L)' 'MCRGIAGEAVLVRSGSSGVVGDDGPERPSRAARINTYGGGVSEVQREIVATMRLGMTRGQR' A
#
# COMPACT_ATOMS: atom_id res chain seq x y z
N MET A 1 -6.35 1.27 8.31
CA MET A 1 -6.76 1.31 9.73
C MET A 1 -5.88 2.22 10.58
N CYS A 2 -4.55 2.10 10.54
CA CYS A 2 -3.67 2.90 11.42
C CYS A 2 -3.88 4.43 11.31
N ARG A 3 -4.16 4.95 10.11
CA ARG A 3 -4.40 6.39 9.89
C ARG A 3 -5.65 6.94 10.59
N GLY A 4 -6.75 6.19 10.56
CA GLY A 4 -7.98 6.60 11.25
C GLY A 4 -7.87 6.49 12.77
N ILE A 5 -6.99 5.60 13.27
CA ILE A 5 -6.75 5.39 14.70
C ILE A 5 -5.78 6.44 15.25
N ALA A 6 -4.73 6.78 14.51
CA ALA A 6 -3.70 7.73 14.95
C ALA A 6 -4.12 9.20 14.80
N GLY A 7 -5.26 9.49 14.15
CA GLY A 7 -5.74 10.86 13.94
C GLY A 7 -4.71 11.75 13.25
N GLU A 8 -4.65 13.03 13.65
CA GLU A 8 -3.74 14.04 13.08
C GLU A 8 -2.25 13.67 13.25
N ALA A 9 -1.90 12.86 14.25
CA ALA A 9 -0.52 12.43 14.48
C ALA A 9 0.05 11.61 13.30
N VAL A 10 -0.82 11.07 12.43
CA VAL A 10 -0.40 10.33 11.23
C VAL A 10 0.25 11.21 10.16
N LEU A 11 0.09 12.53 10.26
CA LEU A 11 0.64 13.51 9.33
C LEU A 11 2.05 13.95 9.72
N VAL A 12 2.47 13.67 10.97
CA VAL A 12 3.76 14.09 11.50
C VAL A 12 4.87 13.27 10.87
N ARG A 13 5.83 13.95 10.27
CA ARG A 13 6.97 13.31 9.59
C ARG A 13 8.02 12.85 10.60
N SER A 14 8.61 11.68 10.35
CA SER A 14 9.77 11.18 11.10
C SER A 14 10.83 12.27 11.29
N GLY A 15 11.39 12.37 12.50
CA GLY A 15 12.33 13.41 12.91
C GLY A 15 11.67 14.72 13.41
N SER A 16 10.34 14.83 13.40
CA SER A 16 9.63 15.99 13.96
C SER A 16 9.26 15.76 15.43
N SER A 17 9.16 16.84 16.21
CA SER A 17 8.54 16.79 17.55
C SER A 17 7.07 16.36 17.43
N GLY A 18 6.65 15.37 18.21
CA GLY A 18 5.30 14.79 18.13
C GLY A 18 5.17 13.56 17.22
N VAL A 19 6.28 12.98 16.75
CA VAL A 19 6.25 11.68 16.07
C VAL A 19 5.77 10.57 17.03
N VAL A 20 4.89 9.70 16.54
CA VAL A 20 4.36 8.57 17.32
C VAL A 20 5.01 7.27 16.85
N GLY A 21 5.82 6.64 17.71
CA GLY A 21 6.67 5.48 17.37
C GLY A 21 7.95 5.89 16.63
N ASP A 22 8.84 4.93 16.34
CA ASP A 22 10.19 5.22 15.79
C ASP A 22 10.17 6.04 14.49
N ASP A 23 9.42 5.59 13.49
CA ASP A 23 9.37 6.24 12.16
C ASP A 23 8.09 7.04 11.89
N GLY A 24 7.15 7.01 12.84
CA GLY A 24 5.79 7.49 12.61
C GLY A 24 5.05 6.68 11.54
N PRO A 25 3.72 6.69 11.52
CA PRO A 25 2.93 6.01 10.48
C PRO A 25 2.96 6.74 9.11
N GLU A 26 3.47 7.98 9.07
CA GLU A 26 3.55 8.81 7.87
C GLU A 26 4.47 8.21 6.79
N ARG A 27 5.71 7.88 7.19
CA ARG A 27 6.74 7.32 6.30
C ARG A 27 6.34 5.96 5.69
N PRO A 28 5.92 4.94 6.45
CA PRO A 28 5.51 3.66 5.88
C PRO A 28 4.26 3.79 5.00
N SER A 29 3.31 4.68 5.34
CA SER A 29 2.13 4.94 4.50
C SER A 29 2.52 5.52 3.14
N ARG A 30 3.48 6.44 3.09
CA ARG A 30 3.99 7.01 1.83
C ARG A 30 4.74 5.95 1.02
N ALA A 31 5.59 5.16 1.68
CA ALA A 31 6.39 4.12 1.04
C ALA A 31 5.52 3.02 0.41
N ALA A 32 4.45 2.59 1.09
CA ALA A 32 3.58 1.52 0.62
C ALA A 32 2.90 1.78 -0.73
N ARG A 33 2.80 3.04 -1.17
CA ARG A 33 2.20 3.41 -2.46
C ARG A 33 2.88 2.73 -3.65
N ILE A 34 4.19 2.50 -3.57
CA ILE A 34 4.94 1.90 -4.67
C ILE A 34 4.66 0.40 -4.83
N ASN A 35 4.17 -0.26 -3.77
CA ASN A 35 3.98 -1.70 -3.73
C ASN A 35 2.79 -2.17 -4.57
N THR A 36 1.97 -1.25 -5.10
CA THR A 36 0.87 -1.61 -6.00
C THR A 36 1.33 -1.74 -7.46
N TYR A 37 2.51 -1.22 -7.80
CA TYR A 37 3.08 -1.30 -9.15
C TYR A 37 4.51 -1.86 -9.22
N GLY A 38 5.30 -1.75 -8.15
CA GLY A 38 6.64 -2.33 -8.07
C GLY A 38 6.61 -3.86 -8.07
N GLY A 39 7.47 -4.49 -8.88
CA GLY A 39 7.49 -5.95 -9.02
C GLY A 39 6.32 -6.54 -9.81
N GLY A 40 5.52 -5.69 -10.45
CA GLY A 40 4.34 -6.06 -11.24
C GLY A 40 3.11 -5.32 -10.73
N VAL A 41 2.33 -4.73 -11.63
CA VAL A 41 1.14 -3.98 -11.23
C VAL A 41 0.03 -4.89 -10.71
N SER A 42 -0.66 -4.46 -9.66
CA SER A 42 -1.67 -5.25 -8.94
C SER A 42 -2.76 -5.79 -9.87
N GLU A 43 -3.12 -5.03 -10.90
CA GLU A 43 -4.07 -5.41 -11.95
C GLU A 43 -3.56 -6.60 -12.75
N VAL A 44 -2.28 -6.61 -13.14
CA VAL A 44 -1.65 -7.75 -13.83
C VAL A 44 -1.56 -8.95 -12.90
N GLN A 45 -1.14 -8.74 -11.64
CA GLN A 45 -1.07 -9.83 -10.67
C GLN A 45 -2.44 -10.47 -10.43
N ARG A 46 -3.51 -9.66 -10.36
CA ARG A 46 -4.88 -10.15 -10.21
C ARG A 46 -5.35 -10.92 -11.45
N GLU A 47 -4.96 -10.47 -12.65
CA GLU A 47 -5.21 -11.19 -13.91
C GLU A 47 -4.48 -12.55 -13.96
N ILE A 48 -3.25 -12.62 -13.45
CA ILE A 48 -2.49 -13.88 -13.32
C ILE A 48 -3.22 -14.83 -12.38
N VAL A 49 -3.68 -14.38 -11.21
CA VAL A 49 -4.45 -15.23 -10.29
C VAL A 49 -5.76 -15.70 -10.94
N ALA A 50 -6.49 -14.81 -11.60
CA ALA A 50 -7.76 -15.15 -12.27
C ALA A 50 -7.58 -16.25 -13.33
N THR A 51 -6.55 -16.14 -14.17
CA THR A 51 -6.31 -17.10 -15.26
C THR A 51 -5.64 -18.39 -14.77
N MET A 52 -4.59 -18.28 -13.94
CA MET A 52 -3.77 -19.43 -13.54
C MET A 52 -4.37 -20.24 -12.39
N ARG A 53 -5.18 -19.64 -11.52
CA ARG A 53 -5.73 -20.30 -10.32
C ARG A 53 -7.24 -20.48 -10.36
N LEU A 54 -7.97 -19.59 -11.04
CA LEU A 54 -9.43 -19.62 -11.08
C LEU A 54 -10.00 -20.05 -12.44
N GLY A 55 -9.15 -20.34 -13.44
CA GLY A 55 -9.57 -20.82 -14.77
C GLY A 55 -10.37 -19.81 -15.59
N MET A 56 -10.33 -18.52 -15.21
CA MET A 56 -11.06 -17.47 -15.92
C MET A 56 -10.38 -17.14 -17.25
N THR A 57 -11.15 -16.89 -18.29
CA THR A 57 -10.60 -16.41 -19.56
C THR A 57 -10.08 -14.98 -19.40
N ARG A 58 -8.95 -14.70 -20.06
CA ARG A 58 -8.34 -13.37 -20.05
C ARG A 58 -9.31 -12.34 -20.65
N GLY A 59 -9.52 -11.23 -19.96
CA GLY A 59 -10.29 -10.10 -20.50
C GLY A 59 -9.53 -9.43 -21.65
N GLN A 60 -10.25 -8.92 -22.66
CA GLN A 60 -9.64 -8.04 -23.67
C GLN A 60 -9.19 -6.73 -23.01
N ARG A 61 -8.01 -6.25 -23.39
CA ARG A 61 -7.42 -4.98 -22.93
C ARG A 61 -7.63 -3.88 -23.94
#